data_AF-A0A6F9BQ90-F1
#
_entry.id   AF-A0A6F9BQ90-F1
#
_cell.length_a   1.000
_cell.length_b   1.000
_cell.length_c   1.000
_cell.angle_alpha   90.00
_cell.angle_beta   90.00
_cell.angle_gamma   90.00
#
_symmetry.space_group_name_H-M   'P 1'
#
loop_
_entity.id
_entity.type
_entity.pdbx_description
1 polymer ?
#
loop_
_entity_poly.entity_id
_entity_poly.type
_entity_poly.pdbx_seq_one_letter_code
_entity_poly.pdbx_strand_id
1 'polypeptide(L)'
;GNALRQASAWRGSRGSLLVVVVAALAVVGTLTWLYLASGDPYTTETLVRQAEVIAQPRVYTVDCSEDYENYKRYPGCTPQTCGRAITDNSVTREEAMALRRLAERGLALAGSDGGASILDLHSGALSMGKQFVNIYREVRGRIQAVIAETFDLDPSLLYLTKPTFFSRINSTLAKTQHD
;
A
#
# COMPACT_ATOMS: atom_id res chain seq x y z
N GLY A 1 -30.30 -25.04 73.65
CA GLY A 1 -29.06 -25.42 72.96
C GLY A 1 -29.04 -24.77 71.59
N ASN A 2 -28.30 -23.68 71.43
CA ASN A 2 -28.19 -22.91 70.19
C ASN A 2 -26.83 -23.17 69.53
N ALA A 3 -26.72 -24.26 68.80
CA ALA A 3 -25.59 -24.49 67.92
C ALA A 3 -26.04 -25.46 66.83
N LEU A 4 -26.54 -24.94 65.71
CA LEU A 4 -26.67 -25.62 64.39
C LEU A 4 -27.39 -24.68 63.40
N ARG A 5 -26.82 -23.52 63.05
CA ARG A 5 -27.35 -22.65 61.97
C ARG A 5 -26.30 -21.90 61.12
N GLN A 6 -25.05 -22.33 61.08
CA GLN A 6 -24.00 -21.58 60.35
C GLN A 6 -23.27 -22.32 59.21
N ALA A 7 -23.79 -23.43 58.68
CA ALA A 7 -23.06 -24.20 57.66
C ALA A 7 -23.56 -24.03 56.20
N SER A 8 -24.68 -23.36 55.91
CA SER A 8 -25.25 -23.34 54.54
C SER A 8 -24.95 -22.09 53.72
N ALA A 9 -24.63 -20.95 54.33
CA ALA A 9 -24.44 -19.68 53.60
C ALA A 9 -23.08 -19.53 52.89
N TRP A 10 -22.11 -20.40 53.20
CA TRP A 10 -20.71 -20.19 52.79
C TRP A 10 -20.30 -20.91 51.49
N ARG A 11 -21.14 -21.80 50.95
CA ARG A 11 -20.84 -22.58 49.73
C ARG A 11 -21.38 -21.94 48.44
N GLY A 12 -22.42 -21.09 48.51
CA GLY A 12 -22.97 -20.34 47.35
C GLY A 12 -22.24 -19.02 47.03
N SER A 13 -21.62 -18.40 48.03
CA SER A 13 -20.88 -17.13 47.89
C SER A 13 -19.59 -17.31 47.07
N ARG A 14 -18.86 -18.42 47.27
CA ARG A 14 -17.61 -18.72 46.54
C ARG A 14 -17.82 -18.98 45.04
N GLY A 15 -18.92 -19.64 44.68
CA GLY A 15 -19.28 -19.87 43.28
C GLY A 15 -19.67 -18.57 42.57
N SER A 16 -20.43 -17.70 43.25
CA SER A 16 -20.83 -16.40 42.71
C SER A 16 -19.64 -15.45 42.54
N LEU A 17 -18.71 -15.44 43.50
CA LEU A 17 -17.46 -14.67 43.41
C LEU A 17 -16.56 -15.14 42.26
N LEU A 18 -16.44 -16.45 42.05
CA LEU A 18 -15.66 -17.00 40.93
C LEU A 18 -16.26 -16.60 39.57
N VAL A 19 -17.58 -16.63 39.42
CA VAL A 19 -18.26 -16.19 38.19
C VAL A 19 -18.02 -14.70 37.92
N VAL A 20 -18.11 -13.86 38.95
CA VAL A 20 -17.86 -12.41 38.80
C VAL A 20 -16.39 -12.12 38.43
N VAL A 21 -15.44 -12.83 39.03
CA VAL A 21 -14.01 -12.66 38.70
C VAL A 21 -13.71 -13.10 37.25
N VAL A 22 -14.27 -14.23 36.81
CA VAL A 22 -14.10 -14.69 35.42
C VAL A 22 -14.73 -13.70 34.43
N ALA A 23 -15.91 -13.17 34.73
CA ALA A 23 -16.55 -12.16 33.90
C ALA A 23 -15.73 -10.86 33.85
N ALA A 24 -15.18 -10.41 34.97
CA ALA A 24 -14.33 -9.23 35.03
C ALA A 24 -13.03 -9.41 34.21
N LEU A 25 -12.38 -10.58 34.31
CA LEU A 25 -11.19 -10.91 33.51
C LEU A 25 -11.51 -11.00 32.02
N ALA A 26 -12.67 -11.53 31.64
CA ALA A 26 -13.11 -11.55 30.25
C ALA A 26 -13.34 -10.13 29.72
N VAL A 27 -14.01 -9.26 30.49
CA VAL A 27 -14.22 -7.86 30.12
C VAL A 27 -12.89 -7.12 29.96
N VAL A 28 -11.96 -7.26 30.92
CA VAL A 28 -10.62 -6.66 30.83
C VAL A 28 -9.86 -7.19 29.63
N GLY A 29 -9.94 -8.50 29.35
CA GLY A 29 -9.34 -9.10 28.15
C GLY A 29 -9.90 -8.52 26.86
N THR A 30 -11.23 -8.37 26.76
CA THR A 30 -11.87 -7.78 25.58
C THR A 30 -11.54 -6.30 25.41
N LEU A 31 -11.48 -5.52 26.50
CA LEU A 31 -11.11 -4.10 26.45
C LEU A 31 -9.63 -3.93 26.04
N THR A 32 -8.74 -4.76 26.59
CA THR A 32 -7.32 -4.77 26.21
C THR A 32 -7.14 -5.17 24.75
N TRP A 33 -7.87 -6.17 24.26
CA TRP A 33 -7.87 -6.56 22.86
C TRP A 33 -8.37 -5.44 21.95
N LEU A 34 -9.50 -4.81 22.29
CA LEU A 34 -10.05 -3.69 21.52
C LEU A 34 -9.08 -2.50 21.48
N TYR A 35 -8.43 -2.20 22.60
CA TYR A 35 -7.42 -1.15 22.66
C TYR A 35 -6.21 -1.46 21.76
N LEU A 36 -5.66 -2.68 21.85
CA LEU A 36 -4.54 -3.11 21.01
C LEU A 36 -4.92 -3.19 19.52
N ALA A 37 -6.11 -3.68 19.20
CA ALA A 37 -6.61 -3.75 17.82
C ALA A 37 -6.93 -2.37 17.23
N SER A 38 -7.35 -1.41 18.06
CA SER A 38 -7.59 -0.02 17.62
C SER A 38 -6.28 0.75 17.35
N GLY A 39 -5.17 0.29 17.91
CA GLY A 39 -3.86 0.89 17.76
C GLY A 39 -3.04 0.34 16.60
N ASP A 40 -3.65 -0.38 15.64
CA ASP A 40 -2.95 -0.87 14.46
C ASP A 40 -3.04 0.16 13.31
N PRO A 41 -2.03 1.02 13.12
CA PRO A 41 -2.03 2.04 12.07
C PRO A 41 -1.93 1.44 10.66
N TYR A 42 -1.78 0.12 10.53
CA TYR A 42 -1.66 -0.60 9.28
C TYR A 42 -2.99 -1.21 8.79
N THR A 43 -4.12 -0.59 9.14
CA THR A 43 -5.41 -0.95 8.56
C THR A 43 -5.39 -0.64 7.06
N THR A 44 -5.05 -1.66 6.27
CA THR A 44 -5.00 -1.57 4.82
C THR A 44 -6.43 -1.55 4.28
N GLU A 45 -6.91 -0.35 3.93
CA GLU A 45 -8.18 -0.23 3.23
C GLU A 45 -8.04 -0.85 1.82
N THR A 46 -8.86 -1.86 1.53
CA THR A 46 -8.87 -2.49 0.22
C THR A 46 -9.64 -1.59 -0.76
N LEU A 47 -8.90 -0.84 -1.59
CA LEU A 47 -9.52 0.05 -2.57
C LEU A 47 -10.19 -0.72 -3.72
N VAL A 48 -9.55 -1.79 -4.20
CA VAL A 48 -9.99 -2.59 -5.36
C VAL A 48 -9.59 -4.05 -5.15
N ARG A 49 -10.42 -4.99 -5.60
CA ARG A 49 -10.09 -6.42 -5.58
C ARG A 49 -9.38 -6.82 -6.88
N GLN A 50 -8.43 -7.75 -6.81
CA GLN A 50 -7.72 -8.25 -8.00
C GLN A 50 -8.65 -8.84 -9.08
N ALA A 51 -9.79 -9.41 -8.68
CA ALA A 51 -10.76 -10.00 -9.61
C ALA A 51 -11.78 -8.99 -10.18
N GLU A 52 -11.77 -7.75 -9.70
CA GLU A 52 -12.63 -6.69 -10.18
C GLU A 52 -12.02 -6.06 -11.45
N VAL A 53 -12.87 -5.71 -12.42
CA VAL A 53 -12.46 -4.95 -13.61
C VAL A 53 -13.14 -3.58 -13.57
N ILE A 54 -12.35 -2.54 -13.61
CA ILE A 54 -12.74 -1.14 -13.47
C ILE A 54 -12.93 -0.53 -14.85
N ALA A 55 -14.18 -0.21 -15.20
CA ALA A 55 -14.51 0.42 -16.47
C ALA A 55 -14.19 1.93 -16.51
N GLN A 56 -14.19 2.60 -15.36
CA GLN A 56 -13.91 4.04 -15.22
C GLN A 56 -13.01 4.28 -14.01
N PRO A 57 -12.02 5.20 -14.07
CA PRO A 57 -11.10 5.46 -12.97
C PRO A 57 -11.83 5.70 -11.64
N ARG A 58 -11.46 4.95 -10.60
CA ARG A 58 -11.97 5.16 -9.25
C ARG A 58 -11.00 6.05 -8.48
N VAL A 59 -11.46 7.25 -8.11
CA VAL A 59 -10.65 8.27 -7.46
C VAL A 59 -11.01 8.37 -5.98
N TYR A 60 -9.98 8.40 -5.15
CA TYR A 60 -10.05 8.55 -3.70
C TYR A 60 -9.29 9.80 -3.31
N THR A 61 -9.90 10.65 -2.50
CA THR A 61 -9.17 11.74 -1.83
C THR A 61 -8.30 11.12 -0.75
N VAL A 62 -7.03 11.50 -0.72
CA VAL A 62 -6.07 11.04 0.29
C VAL A 62 -5.35 12.23 0.87
N ASP A 63 -4.85 12.07 2.09
CA ASP A 63 -4.00 13.08 2.70
C ASP A 63 -2.70 13.21 1.90
N CYS A 64 -2.24 14.46 1.72
CA CYS A 64 -0.96 14.72 1.09
C CYS A 64 0.20 14.26 1.99
N SER A 65 1.34 13.93 1.39
CA SER A 65 2.54 13.53 2.15
C SER A 65 2.91 14.56 3.22
N GLU A 66 3.27 14.09 4.41
CA GLU A 66 3.81 14.93 5.49
C GLU A 66 5.08 15.69 5.06
N ASP A 67 5.78 15.20 4.03
CA ASP A 67 6.91 15.90 3.43
C ASP A 67 6.54 17.35 3.04
N TYR A 68 5.31 17.60 2.60
CA TYR A 68 4.88 18.95 2.22
C TYR A 68 4.74 19.91 3.41
N GLU A 69 4.67 19.42 4.65
CA GLU A 69 4.70 20.24 5.87
C GLU A 69 6.13 20.62 6.26
N ASN A 70 7.09 19.73 5.97
CA ASN A 70 8.50 19.88 6.35
C ASN A 70 9.26 20.89 5.47
N TYR A 71 8.68 21.29 4.33
CA TYR A 71 9.30 22.21 3.38
C TYR A 71 8.48 23.49 3.21
N LYS A 72 9.14 24.55 2.71
CA LYS A 72 8.48 25.80 2.39
C LYS A 72 7.42 25.56 1.32
N ARG A 73 6.17 25.91 1.62
CA ARG A 73 5.08 25.89 0.64
C ARG A 73 5.25 27.02 -0.36
N TYR A 74 5.13 26.68 -1.64
CA TYR A 74 5.15 27.64 -2.73
C TYR A 74 3.76 27.67 -3.38
N PRO A 75 3.06 28.83 -3.36
CA PRO A 75 1.75 28.97 -4.00
C PRO A 75 1.82 28.53 -5.47
N GLY A 76 0.91 27.64 -5.88
CA GLY A 76 0.86 27.08 -7.24
C GLY A 76 1.77 25.88 -7.49
N CYS A 77 2.75 25.59 -6.63
CA CYS A 77 3.63 24.41 -6.77
C CYS A 77 3.34 23.33 -5.72
N THR A 78 2.95 23.73 -4.50
CA THR A 78 2.61 22.77 -3.44
C THR A 78 1.15 22.32 -3.61
N PRO A 79 0.88 21.01 -3.78
CA PRO A 79 -0.49 20.52 -3.92
C PRO A 79 -1.28 20.83 -2.65
N GLN A 80 -2.51 21.31 -2.83
CA GLN A 80 -3.47 21.56 -1.74
C GLN A 80 -4.43 20.38 -1.54
N THR A 81 -4.59 19.58 -2.60
CA THR A 81 -5.43 18.38 -2.63
C THR A 81 -4.61 17.25 -3.25
N CYS A 82 -4.67 16.09 -2.61
CA CYS A 82 -4.04 14.88 -3.10
C CYS A 82 -5.10 13.81 -3.36
N GLY A 83 -4.87 13.01 -4.39
CA GLY A 83 -5.79 11.97 -4.80
C GLY A 83 -5.06 10.73 -5.25
N ARG A 84 -5.71 9.59 -5.07
CA ARG A 84 -5.28 8.30 -5.58
C ARG A 84 -6.33 7.80 -6.55
N ALA A 85 -5.90 7.47 -7.76
CA ALA A 85 -6.76 6.90 -8.78
C ALA A 85 -6.36 5.46 -9.08
N ILE A 86 -7.37 4.62 -9.31
CA ILE A 86 -7.17 3.23 -9.75
C ILE A 86 -7.95 3.04 -11.05
N THR A 87 -7.25 2.49 -12.04
CA THR A 87 -7.77 2.25 -13.38
C THR A 87 -7.14 0.99 -13.94
N ASP A 88 -7.94 0.24 -14.69
CA ASP A 88 -7.45 -0.93 -15.43
C ASP A 88 -7.08 -0.55 -16.87
N ASN A 89 -6.42 -1.48 -17.57
CA ASN A 89 -6.14 -1.42 -19.00
C ASN A 89 -5.31 -0.20 -19.48
N SER A 90 -4.53 0.42 -18.58
CA SER A 90 -3.56 1.46 -18.98
C SER A 90 -2.42 0.93 -19.85
N VAL A 91 -2.16 -0.38 -19.78
CA VAL A 91 -1.17 -1.12 -20.57
C VAL A 91 -1.83 -2.39 -21.09
N THR A 92 -1.55 -2.75 -22.35
CA THR A 92 -2.09 -3.99 -22.95
C THR A 92 -1.40 -5.22 -22.37
N ARG A 93 -2.02 -6.39 -22.52
CA ARG A 93 -1.45 -7.66 -22.03
C ARG A 93 -0.11 -7.95 -22.71
N GLU A 94 -0.01 -7.69 -24.01
CA GLU A 94 1.17 -7.92 -24.83
C GLU A 94 2.34 -7.04 -24.37
N GLU A 95 2.07 -5.76 -24.12
CA GLU A 95 3.05 -4.83 -23.58
C GLU A 95 3.48 -5.23 -22.17
N ALA A 96 2.54 -5.58 -21.29
CA ALA A 96 2.86 -6.06 -19.95
C ALA A 96 3.75 -7.32 -19.99
N MET A 97 3.47 -8.25 -20.91
CA MET A 97 4.31 -9.42 -21.12
C MET A 97 5.70 -9.06 -21.66
N ALA A 98 5.81 -8.09 -22.56
CA ALA A 98 7.10 -7.61 -23.08
C ALA A 98 7.95 -6.94 -21.99
N LEU A 99 7.33 -6.05 -21.20
CA LEU A 99 7.95 -5.38 -20.07
C LEU A 99 8.40 -6.38 -19.00
N ARG A 100 7.58 -7.38 -18.70
CA ARG A 100 7.94 -8.49 -17.80
C ARG A 100 9.17 -9.24 -18.28
N ARG A 101 9.23 -9.61 -19.57
CA ARG A 101 10.40 -10.32 -20.13
C ARG A 101 11.68 -9.48 -20.05
N LEU A 102 11.58 -8.17 -20.26
CA LEU A 102 12.70 -7.25 -20.10
C LEU A 102 13.19 -7.22 -18.64
N ALA A 103 12.25 -7.08 -17.70
CA ALA A 103 12.55 -7.10 -16.26
C ALA A 103 13.20 -8.42 -15.83
N GLU A 104 12.65 -9.56 -16.25
CA GLU A 104 13.19 -10.90 -15.93
C GLU A 104 14.61 -11.08 -16.44
N ARG A 105 14.90 -10.64 -17.68
CA ARG A 105 16.24 -10.73 -18.26
C ARG A 105 17.23 -9.78 -17.59
N GLY A 106 16.81 -8.55 -17.29
CA GLY A 106 17.67 -7.57 -16.63
C GLY A 106 18.01 -7.99 -15.19
N LEU A 107 17.00 -8.43 -14.42
CA LEU A 107 17.15 -8.92 -13.05
C LEU A 107 17.71 -10.36 -12.95
N ALA A 108 18.02 -11.00 -14.08
CA ALA A 108 18.80 -12.23 -14.10
C ALA A 108 20.32 -11.95 -14.09
N LEU A 109 20.72 -10.74 -14.49
CA LEU A 109 22.12 -10.30 -14.53
C LEU A 109 22.57 -9.63 -13.22
N ALA A 110 21.61 -9.29 -12.34
CA ALA A 110 21.84 -8.58 -11.09
C ALA A 110 20.79 -9.00 -10.04
N GLY A 111 21.11 -8.81 -8.76
CA GLY A 111 20.21 -9.11 -7.65
C GLY A 111 20.62 -8.35 -6.39
N SER A 112 19.72 -8.30 -5.42
CA SER A 112 19.98 -7.80 -4.07
C SER A 112 20.23 -8.96 -3.11
N ASP A 113 21.02 -8.71 -2.07
CA ASP A 113 21.19 -9.64 -0.96
C ASP A 113 19.94 -9.73 -0.05
N GLY A 114 19.02 -8.76 -0.19
CA GLY A 114 17.73 -8.71 0.50
C GLY A 114 16.53 -9.11 -0.35
N GLY A 115 15.34 -8.70 0.11
CA GLY A 115 14.04 -9.07 -0.46
C GLY A 115 13.69 -8.43 -1.79
N ALA A 116 14.27 -7.27 -2.12
CA ALA A 116 13.93 -6.48 -3.28
C ALA A 116 15.12 -6.28 -4.22
N SER A 117 14.93 -6.57 -5.50
CA SER A 117 15.88 -6.23 -6.56
C SER A 117 15.29 -5.13 -7.46
N ILE A 118 16.09 -4.12 -7.80
CA ILE A 118 15.65 -2.95 -8.58
C ILE A 118 16.41 -2.87 -9.92
N LEU A 119 15.69 -2.59 -10.99
CA LEU A 119 16.22 -2.26 -12.32
C LEU A 119 15.66 -0.90 -12.76
N ASP A 120 16.53 0.12 -12.77
CA ASP A 120 16.20 1.47 -13.23
C ASP A 120 16.50 1.63 -14.72
N LEU A 121 15.51 2.07 -15.49
CA LEU A 121 15.63 2.42 -16.91
C LEU A 121 15.30 3.89 -17.14
N HIS A 122 16.08 4.74 -16.48
CA HIS A 122 16.02 6.20 -16.44
C HIS A 122 15.44 6.93 -17.67
N SER A 123 15.93 6.62 -18.87
CA SER A 123 15.53 7.28 -20.10
C SER A 123 14.68 6.41 -21.02
N GLY A 124 14.65 5.09 -20.79
CA GLY A 124 14.09 4.13 -21.73
C GLY A 124 14.77 4.07 -23.10
N ALA A 125 15.90 4.75 -23.27
CA ALA A 125 16.60 4.85 -24.55
C ALA A 125 17.39 3.59 -24.83
N LEU A 126 17.13 2.97 -25.98
CA LEU A 126 17.81 1.78 -26.48
C LEU A 126 18.43 2.10 -27.83
N SER A 127 19.70 1.74 -28.01
CA SER A 127 20.39 1.86 -29.30
C SER A 127 19.86 0.81 -30.29
N MET A 128 19.55 1.24 -31.51
CA MET A 128 19.08 0.41 -32.61
C MET A 128 19.81 0.84 -33.89
N GLY A 129 20.96 0.22 -34.14
CA GLY A 129 21.83 0.57 -35.26
C GLY A 129 22.40 1.98 -35.13
N LYS A 130 22.00 2.89 -36.01
CA LYS A 130 22.44 4.31 -36.00
C LYS A 130 21.48 5.23 -35.24
N GLN A 131 20.40 4.69 -34.66
CA GLN A 131 19.32 5.47 -34.05
C GLN A 131 19.11 5.04 -32.60
N PHE A 132 18.45 5.89 -31.82
CA PHE A 132 17.96 5.56 -30.49
C PHE A 132 16.43 5.49 -30.51
N VAL A 133 15.87 4.48 -29.84
CA VAL A 133 14.43 4.32 -29.64
C VAL A 133 14.12 4.43 -28.15
N ASN A 134 12.99 5.04 -27.80
CA ASN A 134 12.49 5.03 -26.43
C ASN A 134 11.42 3.95 -26.30
N ILE A 135 11.73 2.88 -25.57
CA ILE A 135 10.87 1.70 -25.47
C ILE A 135 9.64 1.90 -24.56
N TYR A 136 9.56 3.02 -23.84
CA TYR A 136 8.47 3.36 -22.93
C TYR A 136 7.61 4.53 -23.38
N ARG A 137 7.97 5.19 -24.50
CA ARG A 137 7.34 6.46 -24.91
C ARG A 137 5.81 6.36 -25.00
N GLU A 138 5.32 5.28 -25.59
CA GLU A 138 3.88 5.06 -25.80
C GLU A 138 3.12 4.75 -24.50
N VAL A 139 3.66 3.83 -23.69
CA VAL A 139 3.12 3.52 -22.35
C VAL A 139 3.07 4.77 -21.48
N ARG A 140 4.17 5.54 -21.45
CA ARG A 140 4.27 6.80 -20.72
C ARG A 140 3.21 7.81 -21.17
N GLY A 141 3.03 7.97 -22.48
CA GLY A 141 2.03 8.89 -23.04
C GLY A 141 0.60 8.52 -22.63
N ARG A 142 0.25 7.22 -22.67
CA ARG A 142 -1.06 6.74 -22.21
C ARG A 142 -1.27 6.96 -20.72
N ILE A 143 -0.29 6.64 -19.89
CA ILE A 143 -0.35 6.90 -18.45
C ILE A 143 -0.54 8.39 -18.17
N GLN A 144 0.21 9.26 -18.87
CA GLN A 144 0.09 10.71 -18.74
C GLN A 144 -1.30 11.20 -19.12
N ALA A 145 -1.88 10.70 -20.21
CA ALA A 145 -3.23 11.05 -20.64
C ALA A 145 -4.28 10.62 -19.62
N VAL A 146 -4.17 9.38 -19.09
CA VAL A 146 -5.10 8.86 -18.08
C VAL A 146 -5.02 9.67 -16.77
N ILE A 147 -3.82 10.05 -16.33
CA ILE A 147 -3.65 10.91 -15.14
C ILE A 147 -4.27 12.29 -15.39
N ALA A 148 -4.01 12.89 -16.55
CA ALA A 148 -4.54 14.20 -16.89
C ALA A 148 -6.08 14.21 -16.92
N GLU A 149 -6.68 13.19 -17.54
CA GLU A 149 -8.14 13.02 -17.56
C GLU A 149 -8.72 12.79 -16.16
N THR A 150 -8.08 11.91 -15.37
CA THR A 150 -8.62 11.52 -14.06
C THR A 150 -8.64 12.67 -13.05
N PHE A 151 -7.70 13.59 -13.16
CA PHE A 151 -7.53 14.71 -12.23
C PHE A 151 -7.82 16.08 -12.84
N ASP A 152 -8.38 16.11 -14.05
CA ASP A 152 -8.71 17.34 -14.79
C ASP A 152 -7.51 18.30 -14.92
N LEU A 153 -6.37 17.76 -15.36
CA LEU A 153 -5.11 18.48 -15.50
C LEU A 153 -4.82 18.79 -16.97
N ASP A 154 -4.10 19.89 -17.22
CA ASP A 154 -3.52 20.16 -18.53
C ASP A 154 -2.36 19.18 -18.79
N PRO A 155 -2.46 18.29 -19.81
CA PRO A 155 -1.42 17.31 -20.09
C PRO A 155 -0.08 17.94 -20.48
N SER A 156 -0.07 19.18 -20.98
CA SER A 156 1.17 19.90 -21.35
C SER A 156 1.98 20.36 -20.14
N LEU A 157 1.33 20.53 -18.99
CA LEU A 157 1.95 20.91 -17.72
C LEU A 157 2.30 19.71 -16.84
N LEU A 158 1.88 18.50 -17.24
CA LEU A 158 2.12 17.27 -16.49
C LEU A 158 3.47 16.66 -16.83
N TYR A 159 4.38 16.57 -15.85
CA TYR A 159 5.67 15.93 -16.00
C TYR A 159 5.77 14.68 -15.12
N LEU A 160 5.78 13.49 -15.73
CA LEU A 160 5.99 12.25 -15.00
C LEU A 160 7.44 12.14 -14.51
N THR A 161 7.60 11.93 -13.21
CA THR A 161 8.88 11.61 -12.57
C THR A 161 9.34 10.24 -13.05
N LYS A 162 10.26 10.25 -14.05
CA LYS A 162 11.04 9.11 -14.59
C LYS A 162 10.45 7.73 -14.21
N PRO A 163 9.34 7.31 -14.84
CA PRO A 163 8.47 6.26 -14.30
C PRO A 163 9.01 4.84 -14.47
N THR A 164 10.31 4.66 -14.71
CA THR A 164 10.86 3.41 -15.23
C THR A 164 11.71 2.69 -14.21
N PHE A 165 11.04 2.02 -13.26
CA PHE A 165 11.69 1.11 -12.33
C PHE A 165 10.96 -0.23 -12.37
N PHE A 166 11.70 -1.31 -12.59
CA PHE A 166 11.20 -2.66 -12.33
C PHE A 166 11.72 -3.11 -10.98
N SER A 167 10.82 -3.59 -10.12
CA SER A 167 11.18 -4.25 -8.88
C SER A 167 10.77 -5.72 -8.92
N ARG A 168 11.62 -6.57 -8.33
CA ARG A 168 11.27 -7.95 -7.99
C ARG A 168 11.38 -8.09 -6.49
N ILE A 169 10.26 -8.40 -5.84
CA ILE A 169 10.16 -8.63 -4.41
C ILE A 169 9.98 -10.13 -4.16
N ASN A 170 10.65 -10.67 -3.16
CA ASN A 170 10.48 -12.03 -2.67
C ASN A 170 10.28 -12.02 -1.14
N SER A 171 10.17 -13.20 -0.53
CA SER A 171 9.92 -13.34 0.92
C SER A 171 11.19 -13.32 1.79
N THR A 172 12.35 -12.98 1.25
CA THR A 172 13.57 -12.83 2.06
C THR A 172 13.52 -11.52 2.84
N LEU A 173 14.23 -11.48 3.96
CA LEU A 173 14.26 -10.30 4.83
C LEU A 173 15.02 -9.15 4.15
N ALA A 174 14.60 -7.92 4.44
CA ALA A 174 15.29 -6.71 4.05
C ALA A 174 16.72 -6.68 4.64
N LYS A 175 17.71 -6.31 3.83
CA LYS A 175 19.12 -6.20 4.24
C LYS A 175 19.80 -4.92 3.77
N THR A 176 19.26 -4.27 2.77
CA THR A 176 19.76 -3.05 2.16
C THR A 176 18.78 -1.91 2.38
N GLN A 177 19.21 -0.67 2.13
CA GLN A 177 18.33 0.50 2.21
C GLN A 177 17.18 0.47 1.18
N HIS A 178 17.30 -0.36 0.15
CA HIS A 178 16.36 -0.43 -0.97
C HIS A 178 15.42 -1.64 -0.92
N ASP A 179 15.39 -2.38 0.20
CA ASP A 179 14.46 -3.48 0.47
C ASP A 179 13.19 -3.03 1.21
#